data_AF-A0A7L3XN49-F1
#
_entry.id   AF-A0A7L3XN49-F1
#
_cell.length_a   1.000
_cell.length_b   1.000
_cell.length_c   1.000
_cell.angle_alpha   90.00
_cell.angle_beta   90.00
_cell.angle_gamma   90.00
#
_symmetry.space_group_name_H-M   'P 1'
#
loop_
_entity.id
_entity.type
_entity.pdbx_description
1 polymer ?
#
loop_
_entity_poly.entity_id
_entity_poly.type
_entity_poly.pdbx_seq_one_letter_code
_entity_poly.pdbx_strand_id
1 'polypeptide(L)'
;RGGADRLGSTQCRRCLITFPDAAFAARHAKRQHPQDFAAAALRGALFVCFVCARPFASSPALLRHQRGHAPPAPPAPPAAAPAPRPPAPAPP
;
A
#
# COMPACT_ATOMS: atom_id res chain seq x y z
N ARG A 1 -15.43 34.13 -4.51
CA ARG A 1 -14.24 33.51 -3.88
C ARG A 1 -14.28 32.01 -4.21
N GLY A 2 -13.67 31.61 -5.33
CA GLY A 2 -13.62 30.21 -5.76
C GLY A 2 -12.38 29.53 -5.18
N GLY A 3 -12.57 28.40 -4.51
CA GLY A 3 -11.47 27.54 -4.09
C GLY A 3 -10.84 26.89 -5.31
N ALA A 4 -9.71 27.42 -5.76
CA ALA A 4 -8.85 26.74 -6.72
C ALA A 4 -8.20 25.58 -5.98
N ASP A 5 -8.76 24.41 -6.24
CA ASP A 5 -8.21 23.13 -5.90
C ASP A 5 -6.70 23.11 -6.17
N ARG A 6 -5.95 22.71 -5.14
CA ARG A 6 -4.49 22.76 -5.05
C ARG A 6 -3.81 21.76 -6.00
N LEU A 7 -4.51 21.19 -6.98
CA LEU A 7 -3.98 20.34 -8.06
C LEU A 7 -3.46 21.15 -9.28
N GLY A 8 -3.67 22.47 -9.34
CA GLY A 8 -3.18 23.33 -10.42
C GLY A 8 -1.78 23.95 -10.23
N SER A 9 -1.05 23.61 -9.18
CA SER A 9 0.28 24.19 -8.94
C SER A 9 1.34 23.52 -9.80
N THR A 10 1.89 24.24 -10.77
CA THR A 10 3.07 23.80 -11.54
C THR A 10 4.37 23.84 -10.72
N GLN A 11 4.30 24.23 -9.45
CA GLN A 11 5.45 24.29 -8.56
C GLN A 11 5.52 23.06 -7.64
N CYS A 12 6.71 22.46 -7.57
CA CYS A 12 7.01 21.39 -6.62
C CYS A 12 7.01 21.95 -5.20
N ARG A 13 6.20 21.40 -4.28
CA ARG A 13 6.10 21.93 -2.89
C ARG A 13 7.30 21.60 -2.00
N ARG A 14 8.19 20.70 -2.43
CA ARG A 14 9.37 20.28 -1.65
C ARG A 14 10.62 21.07 -2.03
N CYS A 15 10.86 21.25 -3.33
CA CYS A 15 12.03 21.95 -3.85
C CYS A 15 11.71 23.34 -4.41
N LEU A 16 10.43 23.72 -4.46
CA LEU A 16 9.94 25.02 -4.96
C LEU A 16 10.29 25.33 -6.42
N ILE A 17 10.74 24.32 -7.17
CA ILE A 17 10.98 24.44 -8.62
C ILE A 17 9.64 24.64 -9.31
N THR A 18 9.55 25.72 -10.09
CA THR A 18 8.41 26.04 -10.93
C THR A 18 8.58 25.38 -12.30
N PHE A 19 7.59 24.60 -12.70
CA PHE A 19 7.55 23.97 -14.01
C PHE A 19 6.58 24.74 -14.92
N PRO A 20 6.76 24.61 -16.25
CA PRO A 20 5.82 25.20 -17.20
C PRO A 20 4.46 24.48 -17.19
N ASP A 21 4.42 23.22 -16.78
CA ASP A 21 3.21 22.40 -16.80
C ASP A 21 3.12 21.45 -15.58
N ALA A 22 1.89 21.17 -15.16
CA ALA A 22 1.61 20.31 -14.01
C ALA A 22 2.03 18.84 -14.23
N ALA A 23 1.96 18.33 -15.47
CA ALA A 23 2.44 16.98 -15.79
C ALA A 23 3.96 16.86 -15.60
N PHE A 24 4.71 17.93 -15.90
CA PHE A 24 6.16 17.97 -15.68
C PHE A 24 6.48 18.01 -14.18
N ALA A 25 5.75 18.82 -13.42
CA ALA A 25 5.85 18.85 -11.96
C ALA A 25 5.52 17.49 -11.34
N ALA A 26 4.48 16.80 -11.84
CA ALA A 26 4.11 15.46 -11.38
C ALA A 26 5.18 14.42 -11.72
N ARG A 27 5.73 14.45 -12.94
CA ARG A 27 6.84 13.57 -13.35
C ARG A 27 8.09 13.81 -12.50
N HIS A 28 8.40 15.07 -12.21
CA HIS A 28 9.49 15.44 -11.29
C HIS A 28 9.23 14.88 -9.89
N ALA A 29 8.06 15.13 -9.31
CA ALA A 29 7.69 14.66 -7.98
C ALA A 29 7.73 13.12 -7.89
N LYS A 30 7.22 12.40 -8.90
CA LYS A 30 7.27 10.94 -8.94
C LYS A 30 8.70 10.38 -8.93
N ARG A 31 9.67 11.09 -9.52
CA ARG A 31 11.07 10.67 -9.61
C ARG A 31 11.89 11.07 -8.38
N GLN A 32 11.74 12.32 -7.93
CA GLN A 32 12.58 12.92 -6.89
C GLN A 32 11.96 12.85 -5.49
N HIS A 33 10.64 12.76 -5.41
CA HIS A 33 9.87 12.78 -4.15
C HIS A 33 8.78 11.69 -4.13
N PRO A 34 9.14 10.41 -4.30
CA PRO A 34 8.17 9.33 -4.43
C PRO A 34 7.22 9.23 -3.23
N GLN A 35 7.73 9.45 -2.01
CA GLN A 35 6.92 9.41 -0.78
C GLN A 35 5.91 10.56 -0.72
N ASP A 36 6.32 11.79 -1.04
CA ASP A 36 5.44 12.96 -1.05
C ASP A 36 4.42 12.88 -2.18
N PHE A 37 4.84 12.37 -3.34
CA PHE A 37 3.94 12.11 -4.47
C PHE A 37 2.87 11.07 -4.09
N ALA A 38 3.26 9.96 -3.45
CA ALA A 38 2.32 8.96 -2.97
C ALA A 38 1.39 9.53 -1.89
N ALA A 39 1.92 10.27 -0.92
CA ALA A 39 1.12 10.91 0.12
C ALA A 39 0.12 11.92 -0.48
N ALA A 40 0.54 12.71 -1.47
CA ALA A 40 -0.34 13.64 -2.18
C ALA A 40 -1.41 12.92 -3.02
N ALA A 41 -1.05 11.84 -3.72
CA ALA A 41 -1.99 11.05 -4.50
C ALA A 41 -3.02 10.33 -3.62
N LEU A 42 -2.66 10.00 -2.38
CA LEU A 42 -3.53 9.36 -1.40
C LEU A 42 -4.28 10.36 -0.51
N ARG A 43 -4.04 11.67 -0.63
CA ARG A 43 -4.78 12.69 0.14
C ARG A 43 -6.25 12.66 -0.29
N GLY A 44 -7.12 12.16 0.60
CA GLY A 44 -8.56 12.07 0.36
C GLY A 44 -9.00 10.79 -0.37
N ALA A 45 -8.06 9.91 -0.74
CA ALA A 45 -8.41 8.59 -1.28
C ALA A 45 -8.89 7.67 -0.16
N LEU A 46 -9.98 6.93 -0.41
CA LEU A 46 -10.50 5.92 0.50
C LEU A 46 -10.11 4.53 0.00
N PHE A 47 -9.77 3.65 0.95
CA PHE A 47 -9.50 2.24 0.69
C PHE A 47 -10.82 1.47 0.83
N VAL A 48 -11.29 0.84 -0.24
CA VAL A 48 -12.62 0.19 -0.27
C VAL A 48 -12.49 -1.31 -0.18
N CYS A 49 -13.29 -1.94 0.68
CA CYS A 49 -13.38 -3.40 0.74
C CYS A 49 -14.09 -3.96 -0.50
N PHE A 50 -13.46 -4.89 -1.21
CA PHE A 50 -14.05 -5.53 -2.39
C PHE A 50 -15.22 -6.48 -2.07
N VAL A 51 -15.35 -6.94 -0.81
CA VAL A 51 -16.42 -7.85 -0.39
C VAL A 51 -17.71 -7.09 -0.04
N CYS A 52 -17.60 -5.98 0.68
CA CYS A 52 -18.76 -5.27 1.26
C CYS A 52 -18.81 -3.77 0.94
N ALA A 53 -17.93 -3.28 0.06
CA ALA A 53 -17.83 -1.88 -0.37
C ALA A 53 -17.63 -0.83 0.74
N ARG A 54 -17.30 -1.24 1.98
CA ARG A 54 -17.05 -0.28 3.06
C ARG A 54 -15.75 0.50 2.80
N PRO A 55 -15.78 1.84 2.90
CA PRO A 55 -14.59 2.67 2.79
C PRO A 55 -13.82 2.73 4.11
N PHE A 56 -12.49 2.84 4.01
CA PHE A 56 -11.57 2.98 5.12
C PHE A 56 -10.57 4.09 4.82
N ALA A 57 -10.19 4.85 5.85
CA ALA A 57 -9.22 5.94 5.74
C ALA A 57 -7.76 5.45 5.58
N SER A 58 -7.49 4.16 5.77
CA SER A 58 -6.13 3.60 5.66
C SER A 58 -6.13 2.14 5.21
N SER A 59 -5.08 1.78 4.46
CA SER A 59 -4.79 0.40 4.05
C SER A 59 -4.76 -0.60 5.23
N PRO A 60 -4.04 -0.36 6.34
CA PRO A 60 -4.02 -1.31 7.47
C PRO A 60 -5.39 -1.51 8.13
N ALA A 61 -6.25 -0.49 8.17
CA ALA A 61 -7.61 -0.63 8.66
C ALA A 61 -8.46 -1.51 7.74
N LEU A 62 -8.33 -1.34 6.41
CA LEU A 62 -8.97 -2.21 5.43
C LEU A 62 -8.47 -3.65 5.53
N LEU A 63 -7.15 -3.87 5.65
CA LEU A 63 -6.57 -5.21 5.76
C LEU A 63 -7.07 -5.95 7.01
N ARG A 64 -7.13 -5.26 8.16
CA ARG A 64 -7.71 -5.83 9.39
C ARG A 64 -9.18 -6.18 9.19
N HIS A 65 -9.94 -5.33 8.51
CA HIS A 65 -11.34 -5.58 8.20
C HIS A 65 -11.52 -6.81 7.29
N GLN A 66 -10.70 -6.95 6.25
CA GLN A 66 -10.78 -8.06 5.30
C GLN A 66 -10.56 -9.43 5.95
N ARG A 67 -9.73 -9.50 7.00
CA ARG A 67 -9.55 -10.73 7.78
C ARG A 67 -10.85 -11.22 8.43
N GLY A 68 -11.80 -10.32 8.72
CA GLY A 68 -13.12 -10.68 9.22
C GLY A 68 -14.03 -11.33 8.17
N HIS A 69 -13.73 -11.19 6.87
CA HIS A 69 -14.41 -11.92 5.80
C HIS A 69 -13.81 -13.29 5.53
N ALA A 70 -12.71 -13.65 6.20
CA ALA A 70 -12.10 -14.95 6.00
C ALA A 70 -13.14 -16.02 6.37
N PRO A 71 -13.49 -16.93 5.44
CA PRO A 71 -14.26 -18.09 5.82
C PRO A 71 -13.48 -18.87 6.87
N PRO A 72 -14.16 -19.60 7.78
CA PRO A 72 -13.48 -20.44 8.76
C PRO A 72 -12.50 -21.33 8.00
N ALA A 73 -11.23 -21.28 8.41
CA ALA A 73 -10.22 -22.11 7.79
C ALA A 73 -10.67 -23.58 7.86
N PRO A 74 -10.55 -24.36 6.77
CA PRO A 74 -10.75 -25.79 6.88
C PRO A 74 -9.80 -26.35 7.96
N PRO A 75 -10.23 -27.33 8.75
CA PRO A 75 -9.38 -27.92 9.78
C PRO A 75 -8.07 -28.37 9.12
N ALA A 76 -6.95 -27.97 9.70
CA ALA A 76 -5.64 -28.40 9.24
C ALA A 76 -5.62 -29.95 9.22
N PRO A 77 -5.10 -30.58 8.15
CA PRO A 77 -4.87 -32.02 8.19
C PRO A 77 -3.98 -32.35 9.40
N PRO A 78 -4.17 -33.50 10.07
CA PRO A 78 -3.33 -33.88 11.19
C PRO A 78 -1.87 -33.84 10.73
N ALA A 79 -1.02 -33.16 11.51
CA ALA A 79 0.40 -33.06 11.23
C ALA A 79 0.96 -34.48 11.03
N ALA A 80 1.33 -34.80 9.79
CA ALA A 80 2.04 -36.03 9.51
C ALA A 80 3.31 -36.03 10.38
N ALA A 81 3.49 -37.12 11.13
CA ALA A 81 4.61 -37.31 12.04
C ALA A 81 5.94 -36.95 11.33
N PRO A 82 6.90 -36.32 12.04
CA PRO A 82 8.20 -36.01 11.43
C PRO A 82 8.83 -37.32 10.95
N ALA A 83 9.19 -37.36 9.66
CA ALA A 83 9.92 -38.47 9.07
C ALA A 83 11.19 -38.77 9.91
N PRO A 84 11.55 -40.04 10.11
CA PRO A 84 12.77 -40.38 10.84
C PRO A 84 13.97 -39.75 10.12
N ARG A 85 14.68 -38.89 10.85
CA ARG A 85 15.94 -38.28 10.38
C ARG A 85 16.96 -39.39 10.09
N PRO A 86 17.65 -39.39 8.93
CA PRO A 86 18.74 -40.32 8.69
C PRO A 86 19.87 -40.09 9.72
N PRO A 87 20.57 -41.14 10.16
CA PRO A 87 21.70 -40.99 11.07
C PRO A 87 22.82 -40.19 10.39
N ALA A 88 23.45 -39.28 11.13
CA ALA A 88 24.57 -38.49 10.65
C ALA A 88 25.77 -39.39 10.31
N PRO A 89 26.57 -39.07 9.28
CA PRO A 89 27.79 -39.81 8.97
C PRO A 89 28.83 -39.61 10.09
N ALA A 90 29.52 -40.70 10.46
CA ALA A 90 30.57 -40.68 11.47
C ALA A 90 31.79 -39.87 10.98
N PRO A 91 32.50 -39.16 11.89
CA PRO A 91 33.72 -38.43 11.56
C PRO A 91 34.90 -39.40 11.25
N PRO A 92 35.94 -38.93 10.53
CA PRO A 92 37.10 -39.74 10.15
C PRO A 92 37.99 -40.16 11.31
#